data_AF-A0A2A5XPA1-F1
#
_entry.id   AF-A0A2A5XPA1-F1
#
_cell.length_a   1.000
_cell.length_b   1.000
_cell.length_c   1.000
_cell.angle_alpha   90.00
_cell.angle_beta   90.00
_cell.angle_gamma   90.00
#
_symmetry.space_group_name_H-M   'P 1'
#
loop_
_entity.id
_entity.type
_entity.pdbx_description
1 polymer ?
#
loop_
_entity_poly.entity_id
_entity_poly.type
_entity_poly.pdbx_seq_one_letter_code
_entity_poly.pdbx_strand_id
1 'polypeptide(L)'
;SARMFLESLNTDMLSSQGTSIGEAIRLSENYYDDDNQTNRVLCIISDGEDHESQNINVSSIVGDTGITIFTIGVGSISGAPIPIKENNIIKSYKKDENGEVVITKLNEKILSEMALESNGKYFKGDNTNTVVNLIIDELKEMDKKEFESKQFVAFKDQFQWFLGFGLFFLFLDLIVYDKKTFWIERLNLFNENGNKN
;
A
#
# COMPACT_ATOMS: atom_id res chain seq x y z
N SER A 1 2.41 -17.24 -19.69
CA SER A 1 1.54 -16.13 -20.14
C SER A 1 2.23 -14.76 -20.05
N ALA A 2 2.87 -14.37 -18.94
CA ALA A 2 3.62 -13.10 -18.87
C ALA A 2 4.98 -13.10 -19.62
N ARG A 3 5.76 -14.20 -19.52
CA ARG A 3 7.08 -14.28 -20.19
C ARG A 3 7.01 -14.13 -21.71
N MET A 4 6.01 -14.75 -22.35
CA MET A 4 5.78 -14.62 -23.79
C MET A 4 5.43 -13.18 -24.20
N PHE A 5 4.69 -12.45 -23.35
CA PHE A 5 4.37 -11.04 -23.60
C PHE A 5 5.64 -10.19 -23.51
N LEU A 6 6.45 -10.37 -22.47
CA LEU A 6 7.74 -9.68 -22.32
C LEU A 6 8.70 -9.98 -23.48
N GLU A 7 8.74 -11.22 -23.97
CA GLU A 7 9.54 -11.62 -25.13
C GLU A 7 9.06 -10.95 -26.44
N SER A 8 7.79 -10.54 -26.53
CA SER A 8 7.22 -9.87 -27.71
C SER A 8 7.32 -8.33 -27.69
N LEU A 9 7.57 -7.73 -26.53
CA LEU A 9 7.65 -6.27 -26.39
C LEU A 9 8.84 -5.71 -27.17
N ASN A 10 8.57 -4.71 -28.00
CA ASN A 10 9.59 -3.92 -28.68
C ASN A 10 9.13 -2.47 -28.86
N THR A 11 10.09 -1.57 -29.09
CA THR A 11 9.84 -0.13 -29.21
C THR A 11 9.00 0.24 -30.43
N ASP A 12 8.95 -0.61 -31.46
CA ASP A 12 8.22 -0.36 -32.70
C ASP A 12 6.71 -0.67 -32.55
N MET A 13 6.29 -1.25 -31.42
CA MET A 13 4.88 -1.50 -31.11
C MET A 13 4.13 -0.23 -30.68
N LEU A 14 4.83 0.85 -30.33
CA LEU A 14 4.23 2.12 -29.91
C LEU A 14 4.35 3.14 -31.06
N SER A 15 3.21 3.61 -31.56
CA SER A 15 3.15 4.54 -32.70
C SER A 15 3.45 6.00 -32.33
N SER A 16 3.25 6.38 -31.06
CA SER A 16 3.59 7.70 -30.53
C SER A 16 4.91 7.66 -29.77
N GLN A 17 5.85 8.49 -30.17
CA GLN A 17 7.11 8.71 -29.43
C GLN A 17 6.84 9.65 -28.25
N GLY A 18 7.25 9.26 -27.05
CA GLY A 18 7.10 10.05 -25.83
C GLY A 18 7.03 9.17 -24.60
N THR A 19 7.39 9.71 -23.44
CA THR A 19 7.15 9.09 -22.14
C THR A 19 5.98 9.84 -21.53
N SER A 20 4.93 9.15 -21.07
CA SER A 20 3.87 9.80 -20.28
C SER A 20 3.66 8.97 -19.03
N ILE A 21 4.45 9.27 -18.00
CA ILE A 21 4.37 8.53 -16.74
C ILE A 21 3.02 8.78 -16.06
N GLY A 22 2.49 10.01 -16.18
CA GLY A 22 1.19 10.38 -15.61
C GLY A 22 0.04 9.55 -16.17
N GLU A 23 -0.03 9.39 -17.49
CA GLU A 23 -1.04 8.57 -18.14
C GLU A 23 -0.88 7.08 -17.79
N ALA A 24 0.35 6.59 -17.65
CA ALA A 24 0.59 5.22 -17.20
C ALA A 24 0.05 4.99 -15.77
N ILE A 25 0.23 5.95 -14.86
CA ILE A 25 -0.32 5.88 -13.50
C ILE A 25 -1.86 5.89 -13.56
N ARG A 26 -2.48 6.82 -14.30
CA ARG A 26 -3.95 6.88 -14.43
C ARG A 26 -4.54 5.61 -15.04
N LEU A 27 -3.89 5.07 -16.06
CA LEU A 27 -4.32 3.83 -16.69
C LEU A 27 -4.25 2.66 -15.71
N SER A 28 -3.20 2.61 -14.88
CA SER A 28 -3.00 1.55 -13.89
C SER A 28 -4.13 1.45 -12.85
N GLU A 29 -4.82 2.57 -12.56
CA GLU A 29 -5.96 2.60 -11.62
C GLU A 29 -7.03 1.56 -11.98
N ASN A 30 -7.25 1.31 -13.28
CA ASN A 30 -8.29 0.40 -13.77
C ASN A 30 -7.91 -1.10 -13.68
N TYR A 31 -6.71 -1.42 -13.22
CA TYR A 31 -6.19 -2.80 -13.18
C TYR A 31 -6.07 -3.37 -11.76
N TYR A 32 -6.45 -2.60 -10.74
CA TYR A 32 -6.52 -3.08 -9.37
C TYR A 32 -7.87 -3.74 -9.07
N ASP A 33 -7.85 -4.73 -8.18
CA ASP A 33 -9.06 -5.36 -7.67
C ASP A 33 -9.61 -4.51 -6.51
N ASP A 34 -10.71 -3.80 -6.77
CA ASP A 34 -11.36 -2.92 -5.79
C ASP A 34 -12.17 -3.69 -4.73
N ASP A 35 -12.54 -4.95 -5.00
CA ASP A 35 -13.37 -5.75 -4.09
C ASP A 35 -12.60 -6.19 -2.85
N ASN A 36 -11.27 -6.35 -3.00
CA ASN A 36 -10.37 -6.72 -1.94
C ASN A 36 -9.60 -5.48 -1.45
N GLN A 37 -9.74 -5.12 -0.17
CA GLN A 37 -8.93 -4.06 0.46
C GLN A 37 -7.47 -4.54 0.62
N THR A 38 -6.72 -4.58 -0.47
CA THR A 38 -5.30 -4.94 -0.50
C THR A 38 -4.44 -3.76 -0.91
N ASN A 39 -3.16 -3.82 -0.56
CA ASN A 39 -2.18 -2.82 -0.99
C ASN A 39 -2.11 -2.71 -2.52
N ARG A 40 -2.23 -1.49 -3.05
CA ARG A 40 -2.03 -1.19 -4.48
C ARG A 40 -0.60 -0.76 -4.71
N VAL A 41 0.13 -1.52 -5.53
CA VAL A 41 1.53 -1.22 -5.86
C VAL A 41 1.71 -1.11 -7.37
N LEU A 42 2.39 -0.05 -7.80
CA LEU A 42 2.78 0.19 -9.18
C LEU A 42 4.31 0.22 -9.29
N CYS A 43 4.89 -0.64 -10.13
CA CYS A 43 6.33 -0.63 -10.42
C CYS A 43 6.60 0.04 -11.76
N ILE A 44 7.36 1.14 -11.76
CA ILE A 44 7.72 1.91 -12.95
C ILE A 44 9.21 1.70 -13.23
N ILE A 45 9.55 1.25 -14.44
CA ILE A 45 10.93 1.09 -14.89
C ILE A 45 11.19 2.16 -15.96
N SER A 46 12.10 3.09 -15.72
CA SER A 46 12.33 4.23 -16.60
C SER A 46 13.72 4.85 -16.41
N ASP A 47 14.20 5.59 -17.40
CA ASP A 47 15.34 6.51 -17.27
C ASP A 47 14.93 7.85 -16.65
N GLY A 48 13.63 8.10 -16.43
CA GLY A 48 13.12 9.36 -15.88
C GLY A 48 13.26 10.54 -16.84
N GLU A 49 13.58 10.30 -18.11
CA GLU A 49 13.57 11.34 -19.14
C GLU A 49 12.15 11.46 -19.70
N ASP A 50 11.40 12.39 -19.15
CA ASP A 50 10.07 12.72 -19.63
C ASP A 50 9.98 14.23 -19.86
N HIS A 51 9.58 14.60 -21.08
CA HIS A 51 9.39 15.99 -21.53
C HIS A 51 8.17 16.68 -20.91
N GLU A 52 7.24 15.93 -20.30
CA GLU A 52 6.03 16.46 -19.65
C GLU A 52 6.11 16.47 -18.11
N SER A 53 7.15 15.86 -17.54
CA SER A 53 7.33 15.64 -16.10
C SER A 53 7.42 16.91 -15.24
N GLN A 54 7.65 18.09 -15.83
CA GLN A 54 7.70 19.33 -15.04
C GLN A 54 6.33 19.75 -14.46
N ASN A 55 5.21 19.14 -14.89
CA ASN A 55 3.87 19.49 -14.42
C ASN A 55 3.03 18.31 -13.91
N ILE A 56 3.57 17.08 -13.83
CA ILE A 56 2.80 15.95 -13.30
C ILE A 56 2.77 16.08 -11.78
N ASN A 57 1.61 16.50 -11.26
CA ASN A 57 1.35 16.50 -9.82
C ASN A 57 1.09 15.06 -9.36
N VAL A 58 2.15 14.26 -9.25
CA VAL A 58 2.09 12.86 -8.80
C VAL A 58 1.40 12.79 -7.45
N SER A 59 1.69 13.73 -6.54
CA SER A 59 1.02 13.80 -5.23
C SER A 59 -0.52 13.87 -5.30
N SER A 60 -1.08 14.57 -6.30
CA SER A 60 -2.54 14.63 -6.49
C SER A 60 -3.11 13.30 -6.97
N ILE A 61 -2.43 12.63 -7.91
CA ILE A 61 -2.88 11.35 -8.47
C ILE A 61 -2.79 10.24 -7.40
N VAL A 62 -1.73 10.27 -6.59
CA VAL A 62 -1.51 9.23 -5.58
C VAL A 62 -2.37 9.44 -4.33
N GLY A 63 -2.57 10.70 -3.90
CA GLY A 63 -3.44 11.01 -2.77
C GLY A 63 -4.88 10.50 -2.95
N ASP A 64 -5.39 10.55 -4.18
CA ASP A 64 -6.75 10.12 -4.51
C ASP A 64 -6.88 8.60 -4.67
N THR A 65 -5.81 7.91 -5.10
CA THR A 65 -5.86 6.50 -5.53
C THR A 65 -5.31 5.50 -4.51
N GLY A 66 -4.50 5.97 -3.55
CA GLY A 66 -3.84 5.11 -2.56
C GLY A 66 -2.78 4.16 -3.15
N ILE A 67 -2.31 4.43 -4.38
CA ILE A 67 -1.31 3.60 -5.06
C ILE A 67 0.09 3.92 -4.54
N THR A 68 0.81 2.91 -4.06
CA THR A 68 2.23 3.02 -3.72
C THR A 68 3.09 2.80 -4.97
N ILE A 69 3.97 3.75 -5.33
CA ILE A 69 4.77 3.68 -6.57
C ILE A 69 6.23 3.33 -6.25
N PHE A 70 6.69 2.19 -6.77
CA PHE A 70 8.10 1.83 -6.80
C PHE A 70 8.71 2.22 -8.14
N THR A 71 9.79 2.99 -8.12
CA THR A 71 10.47 3.42 -9.34
C THR A 71 11.82 2.71 -9.45
N ILE A 72 12.16 2.23 -10.65
CA ILE A 72 13.40 1.56 -10.97
C ILE A 72 14.10 2.36 -12.06
N GLY A 73 15.19 3.05 -11.68
CA GLY A 73 15.98 3.85 -12.59
C GLY A 73 16.89 3.00 -13.45
N VAL A 74 16.76 3.08 -14.77
CA VAL A 74 17.64 2.37 -15.72
C VAL A 74 18.43 3.37 -16.55
N GLY A 75 19.73 3.18 -16.65
CA GLY A 75 20.62 4.03 -17.44
C GLY A 75 21.74 4.66 -16.62
N SER A 76 22.44 5.62 -17.21
CA SER A 76 23.54 6.34 -16.57
C SER A 76 23.22 7.82 -16.39
N ILE A 77 23.59 8.39 -15.25
CA ILE A 77 23.47 9.82 -14.95
C ILE A 77 24.37 10.66 -15.88
N SER A 78 25.53 10.11 -16.26
CA SER A 78 26.45 10.79 -17.20
C SER A 78 25.85 10.94 -18.60
N GLY A 79 24.86 10.08 -18.90
CA GLY A 79 24.26 9.92 -20.20
C GLY A 79 25.05 9.03 -21.15
N ALA A 80 24.33 8.48 -22.12
CA ALA A 80 24.87 7.65 -23.19
C ALA A 80 24.10 7.86 -24.49
N PRO A 81 24.74 7.71 -25.66
CA PRO A 81 24.04 7.77 -26.93
C PRO A 81 23.21 6.50 -27.15
N ILE A 82 22.07 6.62 -27.84
CA ILE A 82 21.19 5.49 -28.14
C ILE A 82 21.69 4.77 -29.41
N PRO A 83 22.21 3.53 -29.34
CA PRO A 83 22.76 2.85 -30.51
C PRO A 83 21.65 2.28 -31.40
N ILE A 84 21.78 2.47 -32.71
CA ILE A 84 20.98 1.78 -33.72
C ILE A 84 21.79 0.58 -34.21
N LYS A 85 21.29 -0.62 -33.92
CA LYS A 85 21.97 -1.88 -34.24
C LYS A 85 21.32 -2.56 -35.43
N GLU A 86 22.14 -3.11 -36.32
CA GLU A 86 21.74 -3.99 -37.42
C GLU A 86 22.55 -5.28 -37.29
N ASN A 87 21.89 -6.44 -37.21
CA ASN A 87 22.53 -7.74 -36.95
C ASN A 87 23.46 -7.73 -35.71
N ASN A 88 23.04 -7.03 -34.65
CA ASN A 88 23.79 -6.87 -33.39
C ASN A 88 25.10 -6.05 -33.51
N ILE A 89 25.35 -5.40 -34.65
CA ILE A 89 26.48 -4.50 -34.88
C ILE A 89 25.97 -3.05 -34.83
N ILE A 90 26.70 -2.17 -34.13
CA ILE A 90 26.35 -0.74 -34.06
C ILE A 90 26.60 -0.11 -35.44
N LYS A 91 25.54 0.38 -36.08
CA LYS A 91 25.61 1.03 -37.40
C LYS A 91 25.67 2.54 -37.27
N SER A 92 24.90 3.09 -36.35
CA SER A 92 24.80 4.53 -36.09
C SER A 92 24.23 4.77 -34.68
N TYR A 93 24.09 6.05 -34.31
CA TYR A 93 23.37 6.47 -33.12
C TYR A 93 22.10 7.22 -33.53
N LYS A 94 21.10 7.20 -32.65
CA LYS A 94 19.87 7.98 -32.83
C LYS A 94 20.21 9.47 -32.90
N LYS A 95 19.59 10.15 -33.85
CA LYS A 95 19.75 11.59 -34.07
C LYS A 95 18.42 12.32 -33.90
N ASP A 96 18.48 13.57 -33.50
CA ASP A 96 17.33 14.47 -33.44
C ASP A 96 17.02 15.10 -34.82
N GLU A 97 16.03 15.99 -34.86
CA GLU A 97 15.62 16.70 -36.09
C GLU A 97 16.72 17.61 -36.65
N ASN A 98 17.68 18.04 -35.81
CA ASN A 98 18.81 18.87 -36.19
C ASN A 98 20.03 18.04 -36.67
N GLY A 99 19.94 16.70 -36.58
CA GLY A 99 21.00 15.78 -36.94
C GLY A 99 22.07 15.57 -35.87
N GLU A 100 21.84 16.07 -34.66
CA GLU A 100 22.70 15.89 -33.48
C GLU A 100 22.42 14.54 -32.82
N VAL A 101 23.42 13.94 -32.18
CA VAL A 101 23.27 12.64 -31.51
C VAL A 101 22.47 12.81 -30.22
N VAL A 102 21.39 12.04 -30.07
CA VAL A 102 20.58 12.01 -28.85
C VAL A 102 21.36 11.34 -27.73
N ILE A 103 21.54 12.06 -26.62
CA ILE A 103 22.15 11.56 -25.39
C ILE A 103 21.05 11.42 -24.34
N THR A 104 20.77 10.18 -23.94
CA THR A 104 19.81 9.89 -22.85
C THR A 104 20.54 9.78 -21.52
N LYS A 105 19.97 10.34 -20.46
CA LYS A 105 20.49 10.44 -19.08
C LYS A 105 19.46 9.97 -18.08
N LEU A 106 19.90 9.14 -17.14
CA LEU A 106 19.07 8.78 -15.99
C LEU A 106 18.80 10.02 -15.12
N ASN A 107 17.53 10.36 -14.94
CA ASN A 107 17.06 11.38 -14.01
C ASN A 107 16.56 10.75 -12.70
N GLU A 108 17.50 10.42 -11.82
CA GLU A 108 17.20 9.81 -10.52
C GLU A 108 16.30 10.70 -9.65
N LYS A 109 16.41 12.03 -9.78
CA LYS A 109 15.69 12.99 -8.97
C LYS A 109 14.18 12.87 -9.18
N ILE A 110 13.72 12.88 -10.43
CA ILE A 110 12.29 12.78 -10.76
C ILE A 110 11.72 11.45 -10.28
N LEU A 111 12.43 10.35 -10.52
CA LEU A 111 11.99 9.02 -10.10
C LEU A 111 11.94 8.89 -8.56
N SER A 112 12.87 9.53 -7.85
CA SER A 112 12.90 9.55 -6.40
C SER A 112 11.78 10.39 -5.81
N GLU A 113 11.52 11.59 -6.35
CA GLU A 113 10.43 12.46 -5.92
C GLU A 113 9.07 11.77 -6.10
N MET A 114 8.84 11.14 -7.26
CA MET A 114 7.62 10.37 -7.55
C MET A 114 7.41 9.20 -6.57
N ALA A 115 8.46 8.43 -6.29
CA ALA A 115 8.36 7.35 -5.31
C ALA A 115 8.05 7.88 -3.90
N LEU A 116 8.70 8.98 -3.49
CA LEU A 116 8.49 9.58 -2.17
C LEU A 116 7.06 10.14 -2.01
N GLU A 117 6.53 10.82 -3.02
CA GLU A 117 5.17 11.36 -3.01
C GLU A 117 4.10 10.28 -2.88
N SER A 118 4.43 9.04 -3.26
CA SER A 118 3.52 7.89 -3.20
C SER A 118 3.73 6.96 -2.00
N ASN A 119 4.56 7.35 -1.03
CA ASN A 119 5.04 6.47 0.06
C ASN A 119 5.74 5.18 -0.44
N GLY A 120 6.24 5.18 -1.68
CA GLY A 120 7.01 4.10 -2.25
C GLY A 120 8.52 4.28 -2.11
N LYS A 121 9.28 3.58 -2.94
CA LYS A 121 10.76 3.56 -2.92
C LYS A 121 11.35 3.62 -4.32
N TYR A 122 12.45 4.35 -4.43
CA TYR A 122 13.29 4.36 -5.61
C TYR A 122 14.38 3.29 -5.49
N PHE A 123 14.59 2.55 -6.56
CA PHE A 123 15.64 1.54 -6.71
C PHE A 123 16.50 1.87 -7.91
N LYS A 124 17.82 1.84 -7.70
CA LYS A 124 18.76 1.99 -8.79
C LYS A 124 18.93 0.66 -9.53
N GLY A 125 18.64 0.66 -10.83
CA GLY A 125 18.54 -0.52 -11.70
C GLY A 125 19.87 -1.20 -12.09
N ASP A 126 20.95 -0.97 -11.35
CA ASP A 126 22.31 -1.42 -11.68
C ASP A 126 22.44 -2.95 -11.65
N ASN A 127 21.74 -3.59 -10.72
CA ASN A 127 21.75 -5.03 -10.52
C ASN A 127 20.32 -5.56 -10.40
N THR A 128 19.86 -6.23 -11.45
CA THR A 128 18.50 -6.78 -11.53
C THR A 128 18.15 -7.70 -10.36
N ASN A 129 19.05 -8.60 -9.97
CA ASN A 129 18.76 -9.57 -8.90
C ASN A 129 18.60 -8.86 -7.55
N THR A 130 19.45 -7.88 -7.26
CA THR A 130 19.36 -7.09 -6.03
C THR A 130 18.07 -6.29 -6.00
N VAL A 131 17.71 -5.60 -7.08
CA VAL A 131 16.48 -4.79 -7.16
C VAL A 131 15.24 -5.66 -6.98
N VAL A 132 15.18 -6.81 -7.65
CA VAL A 132 14.05 -7.74 -7.52
C VAL A 132 13.89 -8.23 -6.08
N ASN A 133 14.99 -8.60 -5.41
CA ASN A 133 14.94 -9.03 -4.01
C ASN A 133 14.45 -7.91 -3.08
N LEU A 134 14.95 -6.68 -3.26
CA LEU A 134 14.51 -5.54 -2.46
C LEU A 134 13.02 -5.23 -2.63
N ILE A 135 12.51 -5.30 -3.86
CA ILE A 135 11.08 -5.10 -4.14
C ILE A 135 10.25 -6.20 -3.47
N ILE A 136 10.67 -7.47 -3.58
CA ILE A 136 9.97 -8.60 -2.94
C ILE A 136 9.93 -8.44 -1.42
N ASP A 137 11.03 -8.02 -0.81
CA ASP A 137 11.08 -7.83 0.64
C ASP A 137 10.19 -6.66 1.09
N GLU A 138 10.13 -5.58 0.32
CA GLU A 138 9.22 -4.47 0.62
C GLU A 138 7.75 -4.88 0.53
N LEU A 139 7.38 -5.63 -0.52
CA LEU A 139 6.02 -6.14 -0.70
C LEU A 139 5.61 -7.05 0.48
N LYS A 140 6.50 -7.91 0.96
CA LYS A 140 6.23 -8.77 2.13
C LYS A 140 5.99 -7.97 3.40
N GLU A 141 6.77 -6.91 3.63
CA GLU A 141 6.58 -6.04 4.79
C GLU A 141 5.27 -5.26 4.71
N MET A 142 4.86 -4.83 3.51
CA MET A 142 3.55 -4.20 3.27
C MET A 142 2.40 -5.17 3.56
N ASP A 143 2.47 -6.40 3.03
CA ASP A 143 1.46 -7.44 3.27
C ASP A 143 1.34 -7.80 4.76
N LYS A 144 2.48 -7.89 5.45
CA LYS A 144 2.49 -8.16 6.89
C LYS A 144 1.81 -7.04 7.70
N LYS A 145 2.12 -5.77 7.39
CA LYS A 145 1.47 -4.61 8.04
C LYS A 145 -0.03 -4.58 7.79
N GLU A 146 -0.46 -4.89 6.57
CA GLU A 146 -1.88 -4.98 6.21
C GLU A 146 -2.57 -6.09 7.02
N PHE A 147 -1.95 -7.27 7.10
CA PHE A 147 -2.47 -8.41 7.87
C PHE A 147 -2.58 -8.10 9.37
N GLU A 148 -1.54 -7.52 9.97
CA GLU A 148 -1.54 -7.11 11.37
C GLU A 148 -2.64 -6.07 11.65
N SER A 149 -2.81 -5.08 10.76
CA SER A 149 -3.88 -4.07 10.88
C SER A 149 -5.27 -4.71 10.84
N LYS A 150 -5.52 -5.61 9.89
CA LYS A 150 -6.78 -6.39 9.82
C LYS A 150 -6.99 -7.22 11.09
N GLN A 151 -5.93 -7.82 11.62
CA GLN A 151 -5.97 -8.56 12.88
C GLN A 151 -6.30 -7.65 14.07
N PHE A 152 -5.77 -6.42 14.17
CA PHE A 152 -6.15 -5.45 15.20
C PHE A 152 -7.61 -5.00 15.11
N VAL A 153 -8.17 -4.89 13.90
CA VAL A 153 -9.61 -4.62 13.72
C VAL A 153 -10.46 -5.82 14.15
N ALA A 154 -9.97 -7.05 13.96
CA ALA A 154 -10.65 -8.28 14.33
C ALA A 154 -10.42 -8.75 15.79
N PHE A 155 -9.33 -8.34 16.44
CA PHE A 155 -9.02 -8.59 17.86
C PHE A 155 -9.55 -7.42 18.70
N LYS A 156 -10.32 -7.58 19.76
CA LYS A 156 -11.00 -8.71 20.38
C LYS A 156 -12.03 -8.04 21.27
N ASP A 157 -13.31 -8.26 21.00
CA ASP A 157 -14.39 -7.67 21.76
C ASP A 157 -14.26 -7.95 23.27
N GLN A 158 -13.90 -6.93 24.06
CA GLN A 158 -13.70 -7.08 25.50
C GLN A 158 -15.02 -7.04 26.30
N PHE A 159 -16.18 -7.01 25.62
CA PHE A 159 -17.50 -6.99 26.28
C PHE A 159 -17.73 -8.21 27.17
N GLN A 160 -16.99 -9.31 26.96
CA GLN A 160 -17.12 -10.55 27.73
C GLN A 160 -16.93 -10.33 29.24
N TRP A 161 -15.99 -9.47 29.65
CA TRP A 161 -15.79 -9.13 31.05
C TRP A 161 -16.95 -8.30 31.60
N PHE A 162 -17.43 -7.32 30.83
CA PHE A 162 -18.59 -6.49 31.19
C PHE A 162 -19.88 -7.31 31.30
N LEU A 163 -20.07 -8.26 30.39
CA LEU A 163 -21.18 -9.21 30.41
C LEU A 163 -21.06 -10.16 31.62
N GLY A 164 -19.86 -10.64 31.93
CA GLY A 164 -19.58 -11.45 33.10
C GLY A 164 -19.91 -10.73 34.41
N PHE A 165 -19.51 -9.46 34.56
CA PHE A 165 -19.90 -8.64 35.71
C PHE A 165 -21.40 -8.41 35.78
N GLY A 166 -22.06 -8.14 34.64
CA GLY A 166 -23.51 -7.97 34.58
C GLY A 166 -24.25 -9.24 35.05
N LEU A 167 -23.82 -10.41 34.57
CA LEU A 167 -24.39 -11.70 34.98
C LEU A 167 -24.17 -11.97 36.47
N PHE A 168 -22.96 -11.64 36.98
CA PHE A 168 -22.62 -11.80 38.39
C PHE A 168 -23.52 -10.95 39.30
N PHE A 169 -23.75 -9.67 38.97
CA PHE A 169 -24.65 -8.82 39.74
C PHE A 169 -26.10 -9.32 39.69
N LEU A 170 -26.55 -9.86 38.55
CA LEU A 170 -27.88 -10.45 38.43
C LEU A 170 -28.06 -11.66 39.36
N PHE A 171 -27.07 -12.53 39.47
CA PHE A 171 -27.10 -13.63 40.45
C PHE A 171 -27.09 -13.14 41.89
N LEU A 172 -26.32 -12.09 42.18
CA LEU A 172 -26.25 -11.49 43.51
C LEU A 172 -27.60 -10.90 43.93
N ASP A 173 -28.31 -10.25 43.00
CA ASP A 173 -29.65 -9.70 43.23
C ASP A 173 -30.67 -10.81 43.54
N LEU A 174 -30.67 -11.91 42.80
CA LEU A 174 -31.54 -13.06 43.06
C LEU A 174 -31.33 -13.65 44.47
N ILE A 175 -30.08 -13.75 44.92
CA ILE A 175 -29.76 -14.27 46.26
C ILE A 175 -30.18 -13.29 47.37
N VAL A 176 -30.06 -11.99 47.13
CA VAL A 176 -30.43 -10.95 48.10
C VAL A 176 -31.95 -10.79 48.20
N TYR A 177 -32.68 -10.99 47.08
CA TYR A 177 -34.15 -10.93 47.05
C TYR A 177 -34.78 -11.94 48.02
N ASP A 178 -34.30 -13.18 48.04
CA ASP A 178 -34.83 -14.23 48.95
C ASP A 178 -34.52 -13.96 50.44
N LYS A 179 -33.51 -13.14 50.76
CA LYS A 179 -33.08 -12.89 52.14
C LYS A 179 -33.68 -11.64 52.77
N LYS A 180 -34.28 -10.75 51.98
CA LYS A 180 -34.93 -9.54 52.51
C LYS A 180 -36.13 -9.85 53.40
N THR A 181 -36.81 -10.99 53.20
CA THR A 181 -37.90 -11.42 54.08
C THR A 181 -37.39 -11.98 55.41
N PHE A 182 -36.30 -12.76 55.40
CA PHE A 182 -35.81 -13.45 56.59
C PHE A 182 -35.06 -12.55 57.60
N TRP A 183 -34.31 -11.55 57.12
CA TRP A 183 -33.56 -10.65 58.02
C TRP A 183 -34.44 -9.57 58.65
N ILE A 184 -35.52 -9.17 57.96
CA ILE A 184 -36.52 -8.24 58.48
C ILE A 184 -37.42 -8.93 59.53
N GLU A 185 -37.75 -10.21 59.39
CA GLU A 185 -38.46 -10.98 60.43
C GLU A 185 -37.64 -11.17 61.72
N ARG A 186 -36.30 -11.26 61.62
CA ARG A 186 -35.42 -11.44 62.78
C ARG A 186 -35.11 -10.12 63.50
N LEU A 187 -35.36 -8.98 62.86
CA LEU A 187 -35.37 -7.68 63.51
C LEU A 187 -36.72 -7.50 64.19
N ASN A 188 -36.75 -7.67 65.50
CA ASN A 188 -37.90 -7.41 66.36
C ASN A 188 -38.21 -5.90 66.42
N LEU A 189 -38.60 -5.32 65.28
CA LEU A 189 -38.86 -3.89 65.08
C LEU A 189 -40.19 -3.44 65.71
N PHE A 190 -41.02 -4.39 66.14
CA PHE A 190 -42.19 -4.15 66.96
C PHE A 190 -42.02 -4.97 68.24
N ASN A 191 -41.55 -4.32 69.30
CA ASN A 191 -41.46 -4.90 70.63
C ASN A 191 -42.86 -5.12 71.20
N GLU A 192 -43.55 -6.17 70.76
CA GLU A 192 -44.87 -6.55 71.26
C GLU A 192 -44.74 -7.51 72.45
N ASN A 193 -44.08 -7.04 73.51
CA ASN A 193 -44.23 -7.62 74.84
C ASN A 193 -45.37 -6.89 75.55
N GLY A 194 -46.60 -7.33 75.27
CA GLY A 194 -47.81 -6.84 75.90
C GLY A 194 -48.68 -7.99 76.41
N ASN A 195 -48.39 -8.44 77.64
CA ASN A 195 -49.27 -9.13 78.59
C ASN A 195 -50.66 -9.58 78.11
N LYS A 196 -50.97 -10.86 78.33
CA LYS A 196 -52.11 -11.22 79.20
C LYS A 196 -52.08 -12.71 79.61
N ASN A 197 -52.35 -12.88 80.90
CA ASN A 197 -52.64 -14.07 81.70
C ASN A 197 -53.17 -15.31 80.97
#